data_AF-A0A671DPE6-F1
#
_entry.id   AF-A0A671DPE6-F1
#
_cell.length_a   1.000
_cell.length_b   1.000
_cell.length_c   1.000
_cell.angle_alpha   90.00
_cell.angle_beta   90.00
_cell.angle_gamma   90.00
#
_symmetry.space_group_name_H-M   'P 1'
#
loop_
_entity.id
_entity.type
_entity.pdbx_description
1 polymer ?
#
loop_
_entity_poly.entity_id
_entity_poly.type
_entity_poly.pdbx_seq_one_letter_code
_entity_poly.pdbx_strand_id
1 'polypeptide(L)'
;LKFLAVLLAAGMLAFLGAVICIIASVPLAASPARALPGGADNASAASGAAAESQGPQRSLSALHGAGGSARPPALPGAPAASAHPLPPVPLFSRFLCTPLAAACPSGVEQGDAAPGEREELLLLQSTAEQLRQTALQQEARIRADQDTIRELTSKLGRCESGLPRGLQDAGPRRDTMADGPWDSPALILELEDAVRALRDRIDRIEQELPARVNFSAAPALAPAVPTALHSKMDELEGQLLAKVLALEKERVALNHNSHRQRQEVEKELDALQDRVAELEHGSSAYSPPDAFKISIPIRNNYMYARVRKALPELYAFTVCVWLRSRSGGTGQGTPFSYSVPGQANEIVLLETGHDPMELLINDKVAQLPLSLKDNGWHHICIAWTTRDGLWAAYQDGELQGSGENLAAWHPIKPHGILILGQEQDTLGGRFDATQAFVGDIAQFNLWDHALTPAQVLGIANCTGPLLGNVVPWEDKLVEAFGGATKATFDVCKGRAKA
;
A
#
# COMPACT_ATOMS: atom_id res chain seq x y z
N LEU A 1 37.58 30.74 -13.27
CA LEU A 1 36.53 29.71 -13.04
C LEU A 1 36.46 28.67 -14.17
N LYS A 2 35.96 28.98 -15.38
CA LYS A 2 35.69 27.96 -16.43
C LYS A 2 36.82 26.95 -16.68
N PHE A 3 38.08 27.41 -16.78
CA PHE A 3 39.25 26.53 -16.94
C PHE A 3 39.50 25.56 -15.76
N LEU A 4 39.17 25.99 -14.54
CA LEU A 4 39.31 25.17 -13.32
C LEU A 4 38.25 24.07 -13.28
N ALA A 5 37.03 24.35 -13.75
CA ALA A 5 35.97 23.35 -13.88
C ALA A 5 36.33 22.25 -14.89
N VAL A 6 36.98 22.61 -16.00
CA VAL A 6 37.50 21.63 -17.00
C VAL A 6 38.61 20.76 -16.39
N LEU A 7 39.54 21.35 -15.63
CA LEU A 7 40.59 20.60 -14.92
C LEU A 7 40.02 19.65 -13.87
N LEU A 8 39.02 20.08 -13.09
CA LEU A 8 38.33 19.23 -12.11
C LEU A 8 37.57 18.08 -12.79
N ALA A 9 36.84 18.35 -13.88
CA ALA A 9 36.13 17.31 -14.64
C ALA A 9 37.09 16.28 -15.24
N ALA A 10 38.20 16.72 -15.84
CA ALA A 10 39.25 15.83 -16.35
C ALA A 10 39.91 15.01 -15.23
N GLY A 11 40.17 15.62 -14.07
CA GLY A 11 40.70 14.93 -12.89
C GLY A 11 39.78 13.84 -12.37
N MET A 12 38.47 14.11 -12.26
CA MET A 12 37.50 13.08 -11.82
C MET A 12 37.34 11.95 -12.83
N LEU A 13 37.39 12.23 -14.15
CA LEU A 13 37.40 11.20 -15.20
C LEU A 13 38.64 10.29 -15.12
N ALA A 14 39.82 10.87 -14.88
CA ALA A 14 41.05 10.09 -14.68
C ALA A 14 40.99 9.24 -13.41
N PHE A 15 40.42 9.77 -12.33
CA PHE A 15 40.25 9.04 -11.06
C PHE A 15 39.26 7.87 -11.19
N LEU A 16 38.11 8.07 -11.85
CA LEU A 16 37.16 7.01 -12.17
C LEU A 16 37.80 5.90 -13.02
N GLY A 17 38.59 6.27 -14.04
CA GLY A 17 39.35 5.30 -14.83
C GLY A 17 40.31 4.46 -13.98
N ALA A 18 41.06 5.09 -13.08
CA ALA A 18 41.96 4.39 -12.17
C ALA A 18 41.21 3.43 -11.22
N VAL A 19 40.09 3.86 -10.64
CA VAL A 19 39.26 3.01 -9.76
C VAL A 19 38.72 1.79 -10.51
N ILE A 20 38.23 1.96 -11.74
CA ILE A 20 37.75 0.85 -12.58
C ILE A 20 38.88 -0.14 -12.89
N CYS A 21 40.08 0.35 -13.24
CA CYS A 21 41.24 -0.50 -13.48
C CYS A 21 41.70 -1.26 -12.22
N ILE A 22 41.63 -0.64 -11.04
CA ILE A 22 41.96 -1.31 -9.76
C ILE A 22 40.95 -2.44 -9.49
N ILE A 23 39.64 -2.17 -9.60
CA ILE A 23 38.59 -3.17 -9.40
C ILE A 23 38.75 -4.35 -10.39
N ALA A 24 39.05 -4.07 -11.65
CA ALA A 24 39.29 -5.08 -12.68
C ALA A 24 40.61 -5.87 -12.51
N SER A 25 41.53 -5.40 -11.64
CA SER A 25 42.83 -6.04 -11.38
C SER A 25 42.82 -6.97 -10.15
N VAL A 26 41.71 -7.10 -9.43
CA VAL A 26 41.60 -8.02 -8.29
C VAL A 26 41.21 -9.42 -8.79
N PRO A 27 42.10 -10.44 -8.74
CA PRO A 27 41.73 -11.80 -9.09
C PRO A 27 40.80 -12.38 -8.02
N LEU A 28 39.57 -12.73 -8.41
CA LEU A 28 38.62 -13.42 -7.55
C LEU A 28 39.18 -14.79 -7.13
N ALA A 29 39.57 -14.91 -5.86
CA ALA A 29 40.12 -16.13 -5.30
C ALA A 29 39.07 -17.25 -5.28
N ALA A 30 39.30 -18.31 -6.05
CA ALA A 30 38.41 -19.47 -6.09
C ALA A 30 38.50 -20.27 -4.78
N SER A 31 37.44 -20.19 -3.96
CA SER A 31 37.31 -21.02 -2.75
C SER A 31 37.08 -22.50 -3.11
N PRO A 32 37.65 -23.46 -2.36
CA PRO A 32 37.73 -24.85 -2.78
C PRO A 32 36.44 -25.64 -2.57
N ALA A 33 36.13 -26.53 -3.51
CA ALA A 33 35.11 -27.55 -3.33
C ALA A 33 35.50 -28.53 -2.20
N ARG A 34 34.61 -28.74 -1.22
CA ARG A 34 34.88 -29.57 -0.05
C ARG A 34 34.51 -31.04 -0.32
N ALA A 35 35.52 -31.90 -0.42
CA ALA A 35 35.34 -33.33 -0.65
C ALA A 35 34.75 -34.08 0.57
N LEU A 36 34.12 -35.22 0.29
CA LEU A 36 33.77 -36.23 1.30
C LEU A 36 35.01 -37.06 1.71
N PRO A 37 35.07 -37.61 2.94
CA PRO A 37 36.22 -38.33 3.44
C PRO A 37 36.38 -39.72 2.78
N GLY A 38 37.63 -40.14 2.57
CA GLY A 38 37.96 -41.41 1.91
C GLY A 38 38.26 -42.58 2.85
N GLY A 39 38.40 -43.77 2.24
CA GLY A 39 39.06 -44.95 2.80
C GLY A 39 40.25 -45.36 1.91
N ALA A 40 41.19 -46.13 2.46
CA ALA A 40 42.40 -46.60 1.78
C ALA A 40 42.07 -47.66 0.69
N ASP A 41 42.93 -48.03 -0.28
CA ASP A 41 44.33 -48.43 -0.09
C ASP A 41 45.23 -48.37 -1.35
N ASN A 42 46.54 -48.18 -1.08
CA ASN A 42 47.73 -48.68 -1.78
C ASN A 42 47.83 -48.87 -3.32
N ALA A 43 48.81 -48.14 -3.89
CA ALA A 43 49.99 -48.65 -4.62
C ALA A 43 50.14 -48.55 -6.17
N SER A 44 51.41 -48.24 -6.55
CA SER A 44 52.15 -48.57 -7.79
C SER A 44 51.76 -48.00 -9.17
N ALA A 45 52.37 -46.84 -9.47
CA ALA A 45 53.43 -46.69 -10.50
C ALA A 45 53.14 -46.66 -12.02
N ALA A 46 54.19 -46.22 -12.75
CA ALA A 46 54.45 -46.34 -14.21
C ALA A 46 53.72 -45.41 -15.20
N SER A 47 54.31 -44.23 -15.40
CA SER A 47 54.75 -43.66 -16.71
C SER A 47 54.15 -44.19 -18.03
N GLY A 48 53.71 -43.26 -18.88
CA GLY A 48 53.52 -43.47 -20.33
C GLY A 48 53.26 -42.13 -21.04
N ALA A 49 53.76 -41.95 -22.27
CA ALA A 49 53.67 -40.67 -22.99
C ALA A 49 53.18 -40.82 -24.44
N ALA A 50 52.52 -39.76 -24.90
CA ALA A 50 52.40 -39.30 -26.29
C ALA A 50 51.55 -40.08 -27.33
N ALA A 51 50.99 -39.27 -28.23
CA ALA A 51 50.79 -39.48 -29.67
C ALA A 51 49.61 -40.32 -30.22
N GLU A 52 48.69 -39.57 -30.85
CA GLU A 52 48.30 -39.71 -32.26
C GLU A 52 47.56 -40.95 -32.82
N SER A 53 46.27 -40.71 -33.11
CA SER A 53 45.69 -40.70 -34.48
C SER A 53 44.76 -41.83 -34.97
N GLN A 54 43.80 -41.40 -35.80
CA GLN A 54 43.05 -42.12 -36.86
C GLN A 54 42.10 -43.28 -36.47
N GLY A 55 40.97 -43.36 -37.19
CA GLY A 55 40.03 -44.49 -37.21
C GLY A 55 40.27 -45.41 -38.42
N PRO A 56 39.25 -45.98 -39.12
CA PRO A 56 37.80 -45.84 -38.90
C PRO A 56 36.91 -47.12 -39.11
N GLN A 57 35.60 -46.98 -38.87
CA GLN A 57 34.46 -47.70 -39.51
C GLN A 57 34.23 -49.23 -39.32
N ARG A 58 32.92 -49.58 -39.39
CA ARG A 58 32.29 -50.92 -39.60
C ARG A 58 32.39 -51.91 -38.42
N SER A 59 31.47 -52.86 -38.22
CA SER A 59 30.22 -53.23 -38.94
C SER A 59 29.14 -53.85 -38.01
N LEU A 60 27.95 -54.14 -38.55
CA LEU A 60 26.75 -54.68 -37.86
C LEU A 60 26.78 -56.20 -37.61
N SER A 61 25.78 -56.67 -36.84
CA SER A 61 25.30 -58.06 -36.65
C SER A 61 26.00 -58.89 -35.55
N ALA A 62 25.36 -59.88 -34.88
CA ALA A 62 23.94 -60.20 -34.60
C ALA A 62 23.89 -61.44 -33.64
N LEU A 63 22.75 -61.70 -32.97
CA LEU A 63 22.20 -62.99 -32.45
C LEU A 63 21.16 -62.69 -31.33
N HIS A 64 19.87 -63.04 -31.50
CA HIS A 64 19.17 -64.26 -31.00
C HIS A 64 19.02 -64.39 -29.46
N GLY A 65 17.83 -64.68 -28.90
CA GLY A 65 16.48 -64.79 -29.50
C GLY A 65 15.44 -65.53 -28.62
N ALA A 66 14.14 -65.41 -28.97
CA ALA A 66 12.93 -66.11 -28.45
C ALA A 66 12.58 -65.93 -26.95
N GLY A 67 11.31 -65.97 -26.49
CA GLY A 67 9.95 -66.00 -27.08
C GLY A 67 8.94 -65.48 -26.01
N GLY A 68 7.73 -64.96 -26.28
CA GLY A 68 6.53 -65.62 -26.87
C GLY A 68 5.84 -66.54 -25.84
N SER A 69 4.56 -66.47 -25.46
CA SER A 69 3.37 -65.62 -25.78
C SER A 69 2.38 -65.70 -24.56
N ALA A 70 1.12 -65.22 -24.45
CA ALA A 70 0.10 -64.65 -25.34
C ALA A 70 -0.85 -63.66 -24.56
N ARG A 71 -2.18 -63.64 -24.82
CA ARG A 71 -3.19 -62.70 -24.21
C ARG A 71 -4.64 -63.32 -24.13
N PRO A 72 -5.75 -62.59 -23.83
CA PRO A 72 -6.64 -62.67 -22.62
C PRO A 72 -8.06 -63.24 -22.97
N PRO A 73 -9.25 -62.78 -22.46
CA PRO A 73 -9.67 -62.06 -21.23
C PRO A 73 -10.92 -62.64 -20.48
N ALA A 74 -11.24 -62.13 -19.28
CA ALA A 74 -12.61 -62.14 -18.69
C ALA A 74 -12.80 -61.13 -17.52
N LEU A 75 -14.06 -60.78 -17.22
CA LEU A 75 -14.62 -60.01 -16.08
C LEU A 75 -15.95 -60.72 -15.65
N PRO A 76 -16.69 -60.35 -14.58
CA PRO A 76 -16.52 -59.26 -13.60
C PRO A 76 -16.61 -59.71 -12.10
N GLY A 77 -16.53 -58.77 -11.14
CA GLY A 77 -16.89 -59.01 -9.73
C GLY A 77 -16.68 -57.80 -8.79
N ALA A 78 -17.65 -57.54 -7.90
CA ALA A 78 -17.66 -56.50 -6.85
C ALA A 78 -18.75 -56.87 -5.79
N PRO A 79 -18.91 -56.18 -4.63
CA PRO A 79 -18.15 -55.05 -4.07
C PRO A 79 -17.66 -55.27 -2.61
N ALA A 80 -16.85 -54.35 -2.06
CA ALA A 80 -16.66 -54.20 -0.59
C ALA A 80 -16.11 -52.82 -0.16
N ALA A 81 -16.56 -52.37 1.02
CA ALA A 81 -15.92 -51.45 1.97
C ALA A 81 -15.28 -50.12 1.47
N SER A 82 -15.98 -49.02 1.74
CA SER A 82 -15.45 -47.65 1.75
C SER A 82 -14.44 -47.38 2.89
N ALA A 83 -13.37 -46.65 2.59
CA ALA A 83 -12.56 -45.94 3.60
C ALA A 83 -12.04 -44.62 3.01
N HIS A 84 -12.47 -43.48 3.56
CA HIS A 84 -11.95 -42.16 3.20
C HIS A 84 -10.70 -41.83 4.03
N PRO A 85 -9.58 -41.41 3.40
CA PRO A 85 -8.64 -40.49 4.02
C PRO A 85 -9.27 -39.08 4.08
N LEU A 86 -9.16 -38.41 5.22
CA LEU A 86 -9.52 -36.99 5.35
C LEU A 86 -8.47 -36.10 4.65
N PRO A 87 -8.84 -34.91 4.14
CA PRO A 87 -7.86 -33.95 3.66
C PRO A 87 -6.96 -33.45 4.80
N PRO A 88 -5.68 -33.13 4.53
CA PRO A 88 -4.79 -32.60 5.55
C PRO A 88 -5.24 -31.20 6.00
N VAL A 89 -5.27 -30.98 7.32
CA VAL A 89 -5.55 -29.68 7.93
C VAL A 89 -4.42 -28.70 7.55
N PRO A 90 -4.72 -27.45 7.15
CA PRO A 90 -3.68 -26.46 6.86
C PRO A 90 -2.89 -26.14 8.14
N LEU A 91 -1.60 -26.50 8.14
CA LEU A 91 -0.68 -26.12 9.21
C LEU A 91 -0.40 -24.62 9.11
N PHE A 92 -0.94 -23.85 10.05
CA PHE A 92 -0.51 -22.47 10.28
C PHE A 92 0.98 -22.45 10.58
N SER A 93 1.78 -21.96 9.62
CA SER A 93 3.23 -21.83 9.78
C SER A 93 3.56 -20.72 10.78
N ARG A 94 3.56 -21.07 12.07
CA ARG A 94 4.10 -20.21 13.13
C ARG A 94 5.60 -20.08 12.91
N PHE A 95 6.05 -18.88 12.56
CA PHE A 95 7.46 -18.52 12.53
C PHE A 95 8.06 -18.61 13.95
N LEU A 96 8.53 -19.79 14.31
CA LEU A 96 9.32 -20.05 15.51
C LEU A 96 10.75 -19.55 15.26
N CYS A 97 11.06 -18.35 15.74
CA CYS A 97 12.43 -17.84 15.78
C CYS A 97 13.27 -18.66 16.76
N THR A 98 13.96 -19.69 16.25
CA THR A 98 15.03 -20.36 17.00
C THR A 98 16.24 -19.42 17.10
N PRO A 99 16.74 -19.11 18.31
CA PRO A 99 17.91 -18.25 18.44
C PRO A 99 19.15 -19.01 17.94
N LEU A 100 19.78 -18.50 16.88
CA LEU A 100 21.09 -18.94 16.45
C LEU A 100 22.10 -18.60 17.56
N ALA A 101 22.62 -19.63 18.22
CA ALA A 101 23.69 -19.52 19.22
C ALA A 101 25.06 -19.26 18.56
N ALA A 102 25.13 -18.26 17.67
CA ALA A 102 26.36 -17.76 17.08
C ALA A 102 27.09 -16.91 18.13
N ALA A 103 27.99 -17.54 18.88
CA ALA A 103 28.95 -16.82 19.70
C ALA A 103 29.77 -15.89 18.79
N CYS A 104 29.80 -14.60 19.10
CA CYS A 104 30.58 -13.64 18.32
C CYS A 104 32.07 -14.01 18.39
N PRO A 105 32.80 -14.13 17.26
CA PRO A 105 34.20 -14.53 17.27
C PRO A 105 35.07 -13.40 17.83
N SER A 106 35.33 -13.44 19.15
CA SER A 106 36.29 -12.58 19.84
C SER A 106 37.73 -13.02 19.54
N GLY A 107 38.14 -12.92 18.26
CA GLY A 107 39.47 -13.26 17.78
C GLY A 107 40.11 -12.04 17.11
N VAL A 108 40.98 -11.35 17.85
CA VAL A 108 41.80 -10.27 17.29
C VAL A 108 43.03 -10.90 16.62
N GLU A 109 42.94 -11.19 15.34
CA GLU A 109 44.13 -11.39 14.51
C GLU A 109 44.64 -10.02 14.05
N GLN A 110 45.88 -9.71 14.41
CA GLN A 110 46.40 -8.34 14.42
C GLN A 110 47.13 -8.00 13.11
N GLY A 111 46.36 -7.82 12.03
CA GLY A 111 46.84 -7.22 10.78
C GLY A 111 46.77 -5.69 10.81
N ASP A 112 47.73 -5.02 10.19
CA ASP A 112 47.85 -3.55 10.17
C ASP A 112 46.78 -2.89 9.26
N ALA A 113 45.61 -2.61 9.82
CA ALA A 113 44.59 -1.74 9.22
C ALA A 113 44.96 -0.25 9.40
N ALA A 114 44.53 0.61 8.48
CA ALA A 114 44.87 2.03 8.52
C ALA A 114 44.15 2.75 9.68
N PRO A 115 44.73 3.80 10.30
CA PRO A 115 44.16 4.41 11.51
C PRO A 115 42.70 4.85 11.41
N GLY A 116 42.25 5.33 10.23
CA GLY A 116 40.87 5.79 10.02
C GLY A 116 39.82 4.68 9.96
N GLU A 117 40.15 3.50 9.42
CA GLU A 117 39.19 2.38 9.28
C GLU A 117 38.73 1.88 10.64
N ARG A 118 39.63 1.91 11.63
CA ARG A 118 39.35 1.52 13.02
C ARG A 118 38.48 2.55 13.75
N GLU A 119 38.58 3.83 13.37
CA GLU A 119 37.78 4.92 13.93
C GLU A 119 36.34 4.89 13.38
N GLU A 120 36.19 4.63 12.07
CA GLU A 120 34.88 4.44 11.42
C GLU A 120 34.15 3.19 11.96
N LEU A 121 34.85 2.07 12.17
CA LEU A 121 34.25 0.84 12.72
C LEU A 121 33.74 1.04 14.15
N LEU A 122 34.47 1.78 15.00
CA LEU A 122 34.01 2.15 16.34
C LEU A 122 32.79 3.09 16.31
N LEU A 123 32.74 4.02 15.35
CA LEU A 123 31.61 4.94 15.17
C LEU A 123 30.35 4.19 14.70
N LEU A 124 30.49 3.22 13.80
CA LEU A 124 29.41 2.32 13.39
C LEU A 124 28.92 1.45 14.56
N GLN A 125 29.82 0.91 15.39
CA GLN A 125 29.43 0.14 16.58
C GLN A 125 28.65 1.00 17.58
N SER A 126 29.12 2.21 17.89
CA SER A 126 28.41 3.14 18.76
C SER A 126 27.02 3.51 18.23
N THR A 127 26.90 3.72 16.91
CA THR A 127 25.63 3.98 16.24
C THR A 127 24.65 2.80 16.36
N ALA A 128 25.14 1.56 16.20
CA ALA A 128 24.33 0.35 16.37
C ALA A 128 23.84 0.16 17.82
N GLU A 129 24.68 0.46 18.81
CA GLU A 129 24.31 0.42 20.22
C GLU A 129 23.26 1.50 20.57
N GLN A 130 23.39 2.71 20.03
CA GLN A 130 22.40 3.78 20.20
C GLN A 130 21.04 3.42 19.57
N LEU A 131 21.04 2.90 18.33
CA LEU A 131 19.81 2.43 17.68
C LEU A 131 19.13 1.29 18.47
N ARG A 132 19.91 0.36 19.03
CA ARG A 132 19.41 -0.71 19.90
C ARG A 132 18.74 -0.15 21.17
N GLN A 133 19.32 0.87 21.80
CA GLN A 133 18.69 1.53 22.96
C GLN A 133 17.39 2.24 22.57
N THR A 134 17.36 2.96 21.44
CA THR A 134 16.16 3.62 20.95
C THR A 134 15.01 2.63 20.65
N ALA A 135 15.32 1.48 20.03
CA ALA A 135 14.34 0.44 19.77
C ALA A 135 13.74 -0.16 21.06
N LEU A 136 14.56 -0.41 22.08
CA LEU A 136 14.09 -0.87 23.39
C LEU A 136 13.22 0.18 24.11
N GLN A 137 13.56 1.47 23.98
CA GLN A 137 12.76 2.55 24.52
C GLN A 137 11.40 2.69 23.82
N GLN A 138 11.37 2.46 22.49
CA GLN A 138 10.12 2.40 21.73
C GLN A 138 9.27 1.18 22.10
N GLU A 139 9.85 0.00 22.29
CA GLU A 139 9.11 -1.20 22.74
C GLU A 139 8.48 -0.96 24.13
N ALA A 140 9.23 -0.37 25.07
CA ALA A 140 8.73 -0.02 26.39
C ALA A 140 7.56 0.99 26.32
N ARG A 141 7.67 1.99 25.43
CA ARG A 141 6.60 2.98 25.20
C ARG A 141 5.34 2.32 24.62
N ILE A 142 5.48 1.52 23.57
CA ILE A 142 4.36 0.81 22.93
C ILE A 142 3.66 -0.13 23.91
N ARG A 143 4.40 -0.84 24.77
CA ARG A 143 3.82 -1.70 25.81
C ARG A 143 3.00 -0.90 26.83
N ALA A 144 3.52 0.24 27.30
CA ALA A 144 2.77 1.12 28.21
C ALA A 144 1.51 1.69 27.56
N ASP A 145 1.59 2.13 26.30
CA ASP A 145 0.44 2.65 25.57
C ASP A 145 -0.62 1.54 25.35
N GLN A 146 -0.23 0.31 25.02
CA GLN A 146 -1.13 -0.85 24.96
C GLN A 146 -1.82 -1.17 26.28
N ASP A 147 -1.13 -1.02 27.42
CA ASP A 147 -1.71 -1.27 28.74
C ASP A 147 -2.74 -0.18 29.10
N THR A 148 -2.48 1.09 28.79
CA THR A 148 -3.47 2.17 28.98
C THR A 148 -4.71 2.00 28.10
N ILE A 149 -4.55 1.56 26.84
CA ILE A 149 -5.68 1.21 25.96
C ILE A 149 -6.53 0.10 26.61
N ARG A 150 -5.90 -0.96 27.13
CA ARG A 150 -6.61 -2.07 27.78
C ARG A 150 -7.38 -1.63 29.03
N GLU A 151 -6.84 -0.70 29.81
CA GLU A 151 -7.54 -0.12 30.96
C GLU A 151 -8.72 0.76 30.53
N LEU A 152 -8.55 1.60 29.50
CA LEU A 152 -9.63 2.43 28.95
C LEU A 152 -10.78 1.58 28.39
N THR A 153 -10.48 0.51 27.63
CA THR A 153 -11.50 -0.45 27.17
C THR A 153 -12.20 -1.14 28.34
N SER A 154 -11.49 -1.49 29.42
CA SER A 154 -12.10 -2.06 30.62
C SER A 154 -12.99 -1.08 31.40
N LYS A 155 -12.72 0.24 31.30
CA LYS A 155 -13.59 1.28 31.87
C LYS A 155 -14.82 1.51 31.00
N LEU A 156 -14.66 1.59 29.69
CA LEU A 156 -15.75 1.77 28.73
C LEU A 156 -16.80 0.65 28.84
N GLY A 157 -16.37 -0.62 28.83
CA GLY A 157 -17.28 -1.77 28.97
C GLY A 157 -18.03 -1.82 30.32
N ARG A 158 -17.51 -1.17 31.38
CA ARG A 158 -18.24 -1.01 32.65
C ARG A 158 -19.34 0.04 32.53
N CYS A 159 -19.09 1.16 31.85
CA CYS A 159 -20.12 2.16 31.55
C CYS A 159 -21.25 1.56 30.71
N GLU A 160 -20.92 0.79 29.66
CA GLU A 160 -21.91 0.08 28.83
C GLU A 160 -22.75 -0.92 29.64
N SER A 161 -22.13 -1.63 30.60
CA SER A 161 -22.83 -2.57 31.49
C SER A 161 -23.78 -1.92 32.51
N GLY A 162 -23.76 -0.59 32.64
CA GLY A 162 -24.58 0.16 33.60
C GLY A 162 -25.99 0.55 33.11
N LEU A 163 -26.33 0.30 31.84
CA LEU A 163 -27.58 0.74 31.21
C LEU A 163 -28.66 -0.37 31.22
N PRO A 164 -29.88 -0.11 31.77
CA PRO A 164 -30.95 -1.11 31.78
C PRO A 164 -31.48 -1.44 30.38
N ARG A 165 -31.50 -2.72 30.01
CA ARG A 165 -32.16 -3.20 28.78
C ARG A 165 -33.67 -3.37 28.99
N GLY A 166 -34.46 -2.50 28.39
CA GLY A 166 -35.91 -2.65 28.20
C GLY A 166 -36.24 -3.20 26.80
N LEU A 167 -37.30 -3.99 26.67
CA LEU A 167 -37.65 -4.72 25.45
C LEU A 167 -38.05 -3.82 24.27
N GLN A 168 -37.82 -4.31 23.06
CA GLN A 168 -38.80 -4.16 21.99
C GLN A 168 -38.80 -5.37 21.05
N ASP A 169 -40.00 -5.90 20.81
CA ASP A 169 -40.31 -6.89 19.79
C ASP A 169 -41.47 -6.32 18.94
N ALA A 170 -41.55 -6.75 17.68
CA ALA A 170 -42.66 -6.58 16.73
C ALA A 170 -43.47 -5.26 16.71
N GLY A 171 -43.20 -4.43 15.69
CA GLY A 171 -44.29 -3.89 14.87
C GLY A 171 -44.31 -2.37 14.60
N PRO A 172 -44.79 -1.90 13.42
CA PRO A 172 -44.61 -0.50 13.01
C PRO A 172 -45.90 0.34 12.96
N ARG A 173 -45.79 1.65 13.22
CA ARG A 173 -46.62 2.70 12.57
C ARG A 173 -46.12 4.14 12.77
N ARG A 174 -45.63 4.70 11.66
CA ARG A 174 -46.14 5.94 11.02
C ARG A 174 -45.97 7.32 11.70
N ASP A 175 -45.17 8.16 11.03
CA ASP A 175 -45.25 9.61 10.84
C ASP A 175 -45.50 10.54 12.06
N THR A 176 -44.45 11.17 12.62
CA THR A 176 -44.24 12.65 12.57
C THR A 176 -42.91 13.10 13.19
N MET A 177 -42.51 14.35 12.89
CA MET A 177 -41.23 14.98 13.28
C MET A 177 -41.08 15.24 14.78
N ALA A 178 -39.86 15.11 15.32
CA ALA A 178 -39.27 16.05 16.29
C ALA A 178 -37.75 15.80 16.46
N ASP A 179 -36.96 16.87 16.51
CA ASP A 179 -35.63 16.84 17.16
C ASP A 179 -35.78 16.63 18.68
N GLY A 180 -34.71 16.16 19.33
CA GLY A 180 -34.62 16.03 20.80
C GLY A 180 -33.59 17.01 21.39
N PRO A 181 -33.98 18.25 21.78
CA PRO A 181 -33.03 19.28 22.19
C PRO A 181 -32.56 19.14 23.64
N TRP A 182 -31.44 19.79 23.94
CA TRP A 182 -30.98 20.06 25.30
C TRP A 182 -31.79 21.17 25.96
N ASP A 183 -33.06 20.90 26.32
CA ASP A 183 -33.83 21.80 27.18
C ASP A 183 -34.77 21.04 28.13
N SER A 184 -34.58 21.25 29.44
CA SER A 184 -35.48 20.79 30.50
C SER A 184 -36.00 22.01 31.25
N PRO A 185 -37.03 22.70 30.74
CA PRO A 185 -37.47 24.01 31.26
C PRO A 185 -37.95 23.98 32.71
N ALA A 186 -38.28 22.79 33.25
CA ALA A 186 -38.58 22.60 34.67
C ALA A 186 -37.45 23.07 35.60
N LEU A 187 -36.18 22.75 35.29
CA LEU A 187 -35.04 23.13 36.13
C LEU A 187 -34.75 24.64 36.08
N ILE A 188 -35.07 25.30 34.96
CA ILE A 188 -34.92 26.75 34.81
C ILE A 188 -36.01 27.47 35.61
N LEU A 189 -37.26 26.99 35.53
CA LEU A 189 -38.39 27.52 36.31
C LEU A 189 -38.19 27.33 37.82
N GLU A 190 -37.72 26.16 38.28
CA GLU A 190 -37.40 25.94 39.70
C GLU A 190 -36.31 26.90 40.20
N LEU A 191 -35.30 27.20 39.36
CA LEU A 191 -34.24 28.15 39.71
C LEU A 191 -34.75 29.59 39.77
N GLU A 192 -35.62 30.01 38.84
CA GLU A 192 -36.23 31.35 38.88
C GLU A 192 -37.18 31.55 40.07
N ASP A 193 -38.01 30.54 40.40
CA ASP A 193 -38.89 30.58 41.57
C ASP A 193 -38.06 30.60 42.87
N ALA A 194 -36.97 29.84 42.96
CA ALA A 194 -36.05 29.89 44.09
C ALA A 194 -35.38 31.26 44.26
N VAL A 195 -34.97 31.91 43.17
CA VAL A 195 -34.39 33.27 43.19
C VAL A 195 -35.44 34.31 43.61
N ARG A 196 -36.69 34.22 43.10
CA ARG A 196 -37.79 35.10 43.52
C ARG A 196 -38.14 34.90 45.01
N ALA A 197 -38.21 33.66 45.49
CA ALA A 197 -38.44 33.36 46.91
C ALA A 197 -37.31 33.84 47.84
N LEU A 198 -36.07 33.92 47.35
CA LEU A 198 -34.94 34.48 48.10
C LEU A 198 -35.04 36.00 48.21
N ARG A 199 -35.39 36.69 47.12
CA ARG A 199 -35.62 38.14 47.08
C ARG A 199 -36.70 38.57 48.07
N ASP A 200 -37.88 37.96 48.00
CA ASP A 200 -39.00 38.26 48.90
C ASP A 200 -38.65 38.06 50.39
N ARG A 201 -37.65 37.23 50.72
CA ARG A 201 -37.14 37.07 52.09
C ARG A 201 -36.20 38.20 52.50
N ILE A 202 -35.42 38.77 51.58
CA ILE A 202 -34.58 39.95 51.83
C ILE A 202 -35.48 41.17 52.07
N ASP A 203 -36.44 41.40 51.17
CA ASP A 203 -37.40 42.52 51.25
C ASP A 203 -38.23 42.48 52.56
N ARG A 204 -38.50 41.28 53.11
CA ARG A 204 -39.13 41.10 54.44
C ARG A 204 -38.18 41.32 55.61
N ILE A 205 -36.89 40.99 55.49
CA ILE A 205 -35.89 41.23 56.54
C ILE A 205 -35.58 42.73 56.67
N GLU A 206 -35.59 43.50 55.57
CA GLU A 206 -35.49 44.96 55.65
C GLU A 206 -36.69 45.60 56.39
N GLN A 207 -37.89 45.01 56.28
CA GLN A 207 -39.10 45.51 56.94
C GLN A 207 -39.20 45.15 58.44
N GLU A 208 -38.41 44.19 58.95
CA GLU A 208 -38.40 43.83 60.38
C GLU A 208 -37.34 44.56 61.21
N LEU A 209 -36.55 45.47 60.63
CA LEU A 209 -35.65 46.37 61.38
C LEU A 209 -36.46 47.45 62.14
N PRO A 210 -36.49 47.43 63.49
CA PRO A 210 -37.50 48.17 64.25
C PRO A 210 -37.17 49.66 64.41
N ALA A 211 -38.09 50.52 64.00
CA ALA A 211 -38.09 51.95 64.31
C ALA A 211 -38.33 52.22 65.81
N ARG A 212 -37.25 52.12 66.61
CA ARG A 212 -37.13 52.64 67.98
C ARG A 212 -35.98 53.66 67.98
N VAL A 213 -36.08 54.82 68.63
CA VAL A 213 -37.00 55.27 69.69
C VAL A 213 -37.55 56.65 69.34
N ASN A 214 -38.79 56.96 69.77
CA ASN A 214 -39.28 58.33 69.81
C ASN A 214 -39.96 58.60 71.17
N PHE A 215 -39.30 59.39 72.04
CA PHE A 215 -39.85 59.85 73.32
C PHE A 215 -39.29 61.23 73.70
N SER A 216 -40.05 62.26 73.30
CA SER A 216 -40.34 63.48 74.08
C SER A 216 -39.25 64.51 74.42
N ALA A 217 -39.69 65.78 74.37
CA ALA A 217 -39.07 67.00 74.88
C ALA A 217 -37.94 67.65 74.05
N ALA A 218 -37.91 68.98 74.12
CA ALA A 218 -37.01 69.93 73.45
C ALA A 218 -36.42 70.88 74.52
N PRO A 219 -35.51 71.84 74.22
CA PRO A 219 -34.98 72.24 72.91
C PRO A 219 -33.44 72.43 72.82
N ALA A 220 -32.95 72.60 71.57
CA ALA A 220 -31.77 73.35 71.10
C ALA A 220 -30.38 73.22 71.80
N LEU A 221 -29.33 72.90 71.01
CA LEU A 221 -28.22 73.83 70.68
C LEU A 221 -27.19 73.22 69.68
N ALA A 222 -26.67 74.08 68.77
CA ALA A 222 -25.40 74.08 68.01
C ALA A 222 -24.72 72.79 67.41
N PRO A 223 -24.06 72.86 66.22
CA PRO A 223 -23.44 71.70 65.54
C PRO A 223 -21.89 71.65 65.58
N ALA A 224 -21.30 70.45 65.37
CA ALA A 224 -19.90 70.27 64.97
C ALA A 224 -19.59 68.94 64.23
N VAL A 225 -19.20 69.04 62.95
CA VAL A 225 -18.34 68.14 62.12
C VAL A 225 -18.50 66.60 62.20
N PRO A 226 -18.95 65.98 61.09
CA PRO A 226 -18.46 64.66 60.66
C PRO A 226 -18.10 64.58 59.15
N THR A 227 -17.81 65.71 58.49
CA THR A 227 -17.78 65.82 57.02
C THR A 227 -16.61 65.13 56.31
N ALA A 228 -15.41 65.13 56.90
CA ALA A 228 -14.19 64.66 56.23
C ALA A 228 -14.11 63.13 56.05
N LEU A 229 -14.80 62.35 56.91
CA LEU A 229 -14.84 60.90 56.80
C LEU A 229 -15.82 60.45 55.72
N HIS A 230 -16.99 61.10 55.65
CA HIS A 230 -18.00 60.84 54.62
C HIS A 230 -17.45 61.10 53.22
N SER A 231 -16.82 62.25 52.97
CA SER A 231 -16.28 62.55 51.63
C SER A 231 -15.19 61.57 51.16
N LYS A 232 -14.50 60.89 52.08
CA LYS A 232 -13.55 59.80 51.76
C LYS A 232 -14.22 58.45 51.54
N MET A 233 -15.38 58.21 52.15
CA MET A 233 -16.24 57.07 51.87
C MET A 233 -16.86 57.21 50.47
N ASP A 234 -17.44 58.37 50.17
CA ASP A 234 -18.04 58.70 48.86
C ASP A 234 -17.02 58.56 47.71
N GLU A 235 -15.78 59.02 47.92
CA GLU A 235 -14.69 58.91 46.95
C GLU A 235 -14.23 57.45 46.73
N LEU A 236 -14.22 56.62 47.78
CA LEU A 236 -13.91 55.20 47.69
C LEU A 236 -15.04 54.41 47.00
N GLU A 237 -16.29 54.75 47.27
CA GLU A 237 -17.46 54.15 46.61
C GLU A 237 -17.46 54.47 45.11
N GLY A 238 -17.21 55.73 44.73
CA GLY A 238 -17.05 56.12 43.32
C GLY A 238 -15.92 55.38 42.60
N GLN A 239 -14.77 55.17 43.27
CA GLN A 239 -13.66 54.38 42.73
C GLN A 239 -14.00 52.88 42.61
N LEU A 240 -14.76 52.32 43.56
CA LEU A 240 -15.20 50.93 43.52
C LEU A 240 -16.18 50.70 42.37
N LEU A 241 -17.21 51.55 42.23
CA LEU A 241 -18.18 51.49 41.13
C LEU A 241 -17.49 51.61 39.77
N ALA A 242 -16.54 52.53 39.61
CA ALA A 242 -15.75 52.67 38.40
C ALA A 242 -14.95 51.39 38.05
N LYS A 243 -14.38 50.70 39.06
CA LYS A 243 -13.70 49.42 38.86
C LYS A 243 -14.66 48.28 38.52
N VAL A 244 -15.82 48.19 39.17
CA VAL A 244 -16.83 47.15 38.87
C VAL A 244 -17.30 47.25 37.42
N LEU A 245 -17.65 48.46 36.96
CA LEU A 245 -18.06 48.70 35.57
C LEU A 245 -16.95 48.39 34.55
N ALA A 246 -15.69 48.64 34.90
CA ALA A 246 -14.54 48.28 34.04
C ALA A 246 -14.37 46.76 33.92
N LEU A 247 -14.43 46.03 35.05
CA LEU A 247 -14.33 44.58 35.10
C LEU A 247 -15.52 43.87 34.43
N GLU A 248 -16.73 44.42 34.55
CA GLU A 248 -17.90 43.91 33.84
C GLU A 248 -17.76 44.05 32.32
N LYS A 249 -17.29 45.20 31.85
CA LYS A 249 -16.98 45.43 30.42
C LYS A 249 -15.90 44.47 29.91
N GLU A 250 -14.86 44.21 30.70
CA GLU A 250 -13.80 43.26 30.36
C GLU A 250 -14.33 41.81 30.31
N ARG A 251 -15.15 41.41 31.30
CA ARG A 251 -15.84 40.11 31.33
C ARG A 251 -16.71 39.88 30.09
N VAL A 252 -17.47 40.88 29.66
CA VAL A 252 -18.31 40.80 28.45
C VAL A 252 -17.45 40.66 27.19
N ALA A 253 -16.35 41.42 27.08
CA ALA A 253 -15.42 41.32 25.95
C ALA A 253 -14.73 39.94 25.87
N LEU A 254 -14.30 39.40 27.01
CA LEU A 254 -13.73 38.04 27.11
C LEU A 254 -14.76 36.96 26.72
N ASN A 255 -16.02 37.10 27.17
CA ASN A 255 -17.07 36.15 26.80
C ASN A 255 -17.38 36.18 25.30
N HIS A 256 -17.44 37.36 24.67
CA HIS A 256 -17.64 37.50 23.23
C HIS A 256 -16.51 36.88 22.40
N ASN A 257 -15.26 37.08 22.83
CA ASN A 257 -14.10 36.44 22.18
C ASN A 257 -14.12 34.91 22.36
N SER A 258 -14.50 34.42 23.54
CA SER A 258 -14.66 32.98 23.82
C SER A 258 -15.73 32.35 22.93
N HIS A 259 -16.91 32.98 22.80
CA HIS A 259 -17.98 32.52 21.89
C HIS A 259 -17.52 32.50 20.42
N ARG A 260 -16.83 33.54 19.95
CA ARG A 260 -16.29 33.57 18.57
C ARG A 260 -15.28 32.45 18.33
N GLN A 261 -14.37 32.21 19.29
CA GLN A 261 -13.39 31.14 19.18
C GLN A 261 -14.06 29.75 19.13
N ARG A 262 -15.17 29.59 19.87
CA ARG A 262 -15.98 28.37 19.87
C ARG A 262 -16.66 28.13 18.51
N GLN A 263 -17.28 29.17 17.95
CA GLN A 263 -17.93 29.12 16.64
C GLN A 263 -16.96 28.79 15.50
N GLU A 264 -15.72 29.31 15.53
CA GLU A 264 -14.72 28.97 14.53
C GLU A 264 -14.26 27.50 14.65
N VAL A 265 -14.13 26.97 15.88
CA VAL A 265 -13.80 25.56 16.13
C VAL A 265 -14.95 24.62 15.73
N GLU A 266 -16.19 25.01 15.99
CA GLU A 266 -17.40 24.28 15.56
C GLU A 266 -17.48 24.24 14.03
N LYS A 267 -17.27 25.37 13.34
CA LYS A 267 -17.20 25.45 11.87
C LYS A 267 -16.07 24.60 11.25
N GLU A 268 -14.88 24.60 11.82
CA GLU A 268 -13.78 23.75 11.34
C GLU A 268 -14.02 22.26 11.64
N LEU A 269 -14.76 21.94 12.71
CA LEU A 269 -15.18 20.58 13.03
C LEU A 269 -16.24 20.08 12.04
N ASP A 270 -17.25 20.88 11.70
CA ASP A 270 -18.25 20.55 10.67
C ASP A 270 -17.55 20.32 9.31
N ALA A 271 -16.64 21.22 8.90
CA ALA A 271 -15.88 21.08 7.66
C ALA A 271 -14.93 19.86 7.65
N LEU A 272 -14.50 19.37 8.83
CA LEU A 272 -13.79 18.10 8.96
C LEU A 272 -14.74 16.90 8.92
N GLN A 273 -15.94 16.99 9.50
CA GLN A 273 -16.96 15.95 9.47
C GLN A 273 -17.51 15.73 8.06
N ASP A 274 -17.79 16.80 7.29
CA ASP A 274 -18.15 16.71 5.88
C ASP A 274 -17.07 15.98 5.07
N ARG A 275 -15.80 16.35 5.25
CA ARG A 275 -14.66 15.70 4.56
C ARG A 275 -14.41 14.27 5.00
N VAL A 276 -14.72 13.91 6.25
CA VAL A 276 -14.71 12.52 6.71
C VAL A 276 -15.89 11.76 6.11
N ALA A 277 -17.08 12.36 6.04
CA ALA A 277 -18.24 11.76 5.39
C ALA A 277 -18.02 11.53 3.89
N GLU A 278 -17.33 12.42 3.16
CA GLU A 278 -16.90 12.20 1.76
C GLU A 278 -15.95 10.99 1.60
N LEU A 279 -15.13 10.70 2.62
CA LEU A 279 -14.19 9.58 2.62
C LEU A 279 -14.85 8.27 3.09
N GLU A 280 -15.77 8.34 4.04
CA GLU A 280 -16.50 7.20 4.62
C GLU A 280 -17.66 6.72 3.72
N HIS A 281 -18.36 7.63 3.03
CA HIS A 281 -19.26 7.30 1.92
C HIS A 281 -18.46 7.00 0.63
N GLY A 282 -17.42 6.18 0.78
CA GLY A 282 -16.34 5.98 -0.18
C GLY A 282 -16.84 5.82 -1.62
N SER A 283 -16.32 6.67 -2.51
CA SER A 283 -16.81 6.90 -3.88
C SER A 283 -17.28 5.61 -4.59
N SER A 284 -18.60 5.44 -4.65
CA SER A 284 -19.24 4.20 -5.11
C SER A 284 -18.91 3.91 -6.57
N ALA A 285 -18.06 2.89 -6.76
CA ALA A 285 -17.38 2.51 -8.00
C ALA A 285 -16.61 3.67 -8.65
N TYR A 286 -15.27 3.66 -8.54
CA TYR A 286 -14.39 4.58 -9.27
C TYR A 286 -14.73 4.56 -10.77
N SER A 287 -15.35 5.65 -11.19
CA SER A 287 -16.10 5.79 -12.43
C SER A 287 -15.50 6.94 -13.24
N PRO A 288 -14.26 6.83 -13.74
CA PRO A 288 -13.64 7.93 -14.46
C PRO A 288 -14.53 8.33 -15.65
N PRO A 289 -14.74 9.64 -15.92
CA PRO A 289 -15.53 10.09 -17.05
C PRO A 289 -14.95 9.58 -18.39
N ASP A 290 -13.63 9.35 -18.40
CA ASP A 290 -12.84 8.79 -19.49
C ASP A 290 -12.74 7.24 -19.43
N ALA A 291 -13.71 6.53 -18.87
CA ALA A 291 -13.71 5.06 -18.86
C ALA A 291 -13.96 4.51 -20.29
N PHE A 292 -12.92 3.94 -20.92
CA PHE A 292 -12.99 3.37 -22.28
C PHE A 292 -12.32 1.99 -22.39
N LYS A 293 -12.66 1.29 -23.48
CA LYS A 293 -11.94 0.11 -24.00
C LYS A 293 -11.45 0.35 -25.43
N ILE A 294 -10.42 -0.39 -25.81
CA ILE A 294 -10.03 -0.66 -27.19
C ILE A 294 -10.65 -2.00 -27.62
N SER A 295 -11.20 -2.07 -28.83
CA SER A 295 -11.78 -3.26 -29.43
C SER A 295 -11.05 -3.61 -30.73
N ILE A 296 -10.45 -4.80 -30.78
CA ILE A 296 -9.86 -5.40 -31.99
C ILE A 296 -10.74 -6.60 -32.36
N PRO A 297 -11.59 -6.48 -33.40
CA PRO A 297 -12.64 -7.48 -33.67
C PRO A 297 -12.17 -8.65 -34.54
N ILE A 298 -11.06 -8.51 -35.26
CA ILE A 298 -10.54 -9.50 -36.22
C ILE A 298 -9.01 -9.60 -36.15
N ARG A 299 -8.49 -10.78 -36.48
CA ARG A 299 -7.06 -11.06 -36.57
C ARG A 299 -6.46 -10.44 -37.84
N ASN A 300 -5.60 -9.43 -37.70
CA ASN A 300 -4.85 -8.79 -38.80
C ASN A 300 -3.58 -8.09 -38.26
N ASN A 301 -2.74 -7.56 -39.13
CA ASN A 301 -1.47 -6.89 -38.79
C ASN A 301 -1.50 -5.36 -38.89
N TYR A 302 -2.66 -4.71 -38.70
CA TYR A 302 -2.79 -3.25 -38.82
C TYR A 302 -3.75 -2.60 -37.82
N MET A 303 -4.64 -3.36 -37.17
CA MET A 303 -5.47 -2.89 -36.06
C MET A 303 -4.69 -2.98 -34.74
N TYR A 304 -4.46 -1.85 -34.10
CA TYR A 304 -3.79 -1.75 -32.81
C TYR A 304 -4.21 -0.49 -32.07
N ALA A 305 -3.80 -0.35 -30.81
CA ALA A 305 -3.71 0.96 -30.17
C ALA A 305 -2.28 1.26 -29.72
N ARG A 306 -1.90 2.54 -29.74
CA ARG A 306 -0.59 3.01 -29.27
C ARG A 306 -0.76 3.83 -28.00
N VAL A 307 0.09 3.57 -27.02
CA VAL A 307 0.22 4.43 -25.84
C VAL A 307 1.21 5.56 -26.15
N ARG A 308 0.80 6.80 -25.92
CA ARG A 308 1.59 8.03 -26.19
C ARG A 308 2.63 8.36 -25.10
N LYS A 309 2.53 7.70 -23.95
CA LYS A 309 3.43 7.89 -22.81
C LYS A 309 4.73 7.12 -23.03
N ALA A 310 5.87 7.81 -23.04
CA ALA A 310 7.18 7.17 -23.03
C ALA A 310 7.46 6.56 -21.64
N LEU A 311 8.03 5.35 -21.62
CA LEU A 311 8.47 4.68 -20.40
C LEU A 311 9.87 5.21 -19.98
N PRO A 312 10.13 5.39 -18.67
CA PRO A 312 11.46 5.59 -18.12
C PRO A 312 12.21 4.24 -18.05
N GLU A 313 13.41 4.24 -17.46
CA GLU A 313 14.13 2.99 -17.15
C GLU A 313 13.48 2.31 -15.94
N LEU A 314 13.20 1.01 -16.01
CA LEU A 314 12.48 0.28 -14.96
C LEU A 314 13.30 -0.88 -14.39
N TYR A 315 13.61 -0.81 -13.09
CA TYR A 315 14.22 -1.90 -12.31
C TYR A 315 13.18 -2.84 -11.69
N ALA A 316 11.92 -2.43 -11.68
CA ALA A 316 10.76 -3.24 -11.41
C ALA A 316 9.56 -2.66 -12.17
N PHE A 317 8.54 -3.46 -12.41
CA PHE A 317 7.26 -2.95 -12.87
C PHE A 317 6.10 -3.80 -12.37
N THR A 318 4.90 -3.22 -12.44
CA THR A 318 3.65 -3.98 -12.52
C THR A 318 2.87 -3.48 -13.72
N VAL A 319 2.42 -4.38 -14.59
CA VAL A 319 1.32 -4.11 -15.54
C VAL A 319 0.06 -4.68 -14.93
N CYS A 320 -1.04 -3.93 -14.95
CA CYS A 320 -2.38 -4.49 -14.79
C CYS A 320 -3.24 -4.09 -15.99
N VAL A 321 -4.06 -5.01 -16.49
CA VAL A 321 -4.90 -4.80 -17.66
C VAL A 321 -6.15 -5.68 -17.59
N TRP A 322 -7.29 -5.14 -18.01
CA TRP A 322 -8.50 -5.92 -18.22
C TRP A 322 -8.55 -6.42 -19.65
N LEU A 323 -8.73 -7.73 -19.81
CA LEU A 323 -8.76 -8.40 -21.10
C LEU A 323 -10.03 -9.22 -21.24
N ARG A 324 -10.61 -9.20 -22.44
CA ARG A 324 -11.61 -10.16 -22.88
C ARG A 324 -11.26 -10.67 -24.27
N SER A 325 -10.90 -11.95 -24.37
CA SER A 325 -10.68 -12.58 -25.66
C SER A 325 -11.98 -12.79 -26.44
N ARG A 326 -11.84 -12.90 -27.75
CA ARG A 326 -12.83 -13.43 -28.70
C ARG A 326 -12.18 -14.44 -29.67
N SER A 327 -11.00 -14.96 -29.34
CA SER A 327 -10.25 -15.89 -30.20
C SER A 327 -10.87 -17.29 -30.16
N GLY A 328 -11.34 -17.77 -31.31
CA GLY A 328 -12.02 -19.06 -31.45
C GLY A 328 -11.14 -20.31 -31.38
N GLY A 329 -9.92 -20.23 -30.81
CA GLY A 329 -9.09 -21.42 -30.51
C GLY A 329 -7.64 -21.43 -31.02
N THR A 330 -7.12 -20.35 -31.61
CA THR A 330 -5.75 -20.27 -32.17
C THR A 330 -4.82 -19.37 -31.35
N GLY A 331 -4.78 -19.57 -30.03
CA GLY A 331 -4.15 -18.67 -29.06
C GLY A 331 -4.87 -17.32 -28.97
N GLN A 332 -4.61 -16.54 -27.92
CA GLN A 332 -5.24 -15.21 -27.77
C GLN A 332 -4.56 -14.15 -28.66
N GLY A 333 -3.31 -14.39 -29.08
CA GLY A 333 -2.43 -13.38 -29.66
C GLY A 333 -1.76 -12.54 -28.57
N THR A 334 -1.42 -11.30 -28.91
CA THR A 334 -0.51 -10.44 -28.12
C THR A 334 -1.24 -9.23 -27.52
N PRO A 335 -1.82 -9.31 -26.30
CA PRO A 335 -2.47 -8.19 -25.62
C PRO A 335 -1.67 -6.89 -25.61
N PHE A 336 -0.35 -6.95 -25.38
CA PHE A 336 0.53 -5.79 -25.48
C PHE A 336 1.99 -6.18 -25.76
N SER A 337 2.72 -5.25 -26.37
CA SER A 337 4.16 -5.32 -26.59
C SER A 337 4.80 -3.95 -26.38
N TYR A 338 6.04 -3.94 -25.92
CA TYR A 338 6.90 -2.77 -25.77
C TYR A 338 8.25 -3.08 -26.43
N SER A 339 8.62 -2.23 -27.38
CA SER A 339 9.84 -2.36 -28.18
C SER A 339 10.72 -1.11 -28.06
N VAL A 340 12.03 -1.28 -28.20
CA VAL A 340 13.04 -0.22 -28.09
C VAL A 340 14.05 -0.33 -29.24
N PRO A 341 14.85 0.70 -29.55
CA PRO A 341 15.89 0.61 -30.56
C PRO A 341 16.86 -0.55 -30.28
N GLY A 342 16.86 -1.56 -31.16
CA GLY A 342 17.72 -2.75 -31.04
C GLY A 342 17.20 -3.88 -30.13
N GLN A 343 15.98 -3.77 -29.57
CA GLN A 343 15.29 -4.89 -28.94
C GLN A 343 13.77 -4.79 -29.18
N ALA A 344 13.24 -5.70 -30.00
CA ALA A 344 11.82 -5.86 -30.29
C ALA A 344 11.04 -6.30 -29.04
N ASN A 345 11.51 -7.37 -28.40
CA ASN A 345 10.87 -8.06 -27.29
C ASN A 345 11.34 -7.51 -25.94
N GLU A 346 11.27 -6.19 -25.72
CA GLU A 346 11.72 -5.58 -24.47
C GLU A 346 10.76 -5.89 -23.31
N ILE A 347 9.44 -5.81 -23.56
CA ILE A 347 8.39 -6.49 -22.76
C ILE A 347 7.28 -6.96 -23.72
N VAL A 348 6.86 -8.23 -23.71
CA VAL A 348 5.70 -8.71 -24.47
C VAL A 348 4.86 -9.67 -23.64
N LEU A 349 3.53 -9.60 -23.78
CA LEU A 349 2.60 -10.62 -23.27
C LEU A 349 1.85 -11.24 -24.46
N LEU A 350 1.98 -12.56 -24.66
CA LEU A 350 1.39 -13.27 -25.81
C LEU A 350 0.89 -14.68 -25.45
N GLU A 351 -0.15 -15.17 -26.14
CA GLU A 351 -0.53 -16.60 -26.15
C GLU A 351 -0.66 -17.06 -27.60
N THR A 352 0.26 -17.90 -28.07
CA THR A 352 0.31 -18.39 -29.45
C THR A 352 -0.18 -19.84 -29.53
N GLY A 353 -1.10 -20.13 -30.46
CA GLY A 353 -1.52 -21.50 -30.78
C GLY A 353 -2.16 -22.28 -29.61
N HIS A 354 -1.37 -23.14 -28.97
CA HIS A 354 -1.78 -23.99 -27.86
C HIS A 354 -0.89 -23.86 -26.61
N ASP A 355 0.16 -23.05 -26.70
CA ASP A 355 1.07 -22.78 -25.60
C ASP A 355 0.37 -21.94 -24.50
N PRO A 356 0.90 -21.91 -23.26
CA PRO A 356 0.38 -21.04 -22.22
C PRO A 356 0.57 -19.55 -22.56
N MET A 357 0.00 -18.67 -21.74
CA MET A 357 0.31 -17.24 -21.80
C MET A 357 1.79 -17.03 -21.44
N GLU A 358 2.56 -16.38 -22.31
CA GLU A 358 3.99 -16.16 -22.14
C GLU A 358 4.30 -14.68 -21.92
N LEU A 359 5.17 -14.41 -20.94
CA LEU A 359 5.78 -13.11 -20.69
C LEU A 359 7.21 -13.12 -21.20
N LEU A 360 7.50 -12.26 -22.16
CA LEU A 360 8.84 -12.04 -22.69
C LEU A 360 9.41 -10.76 -22.09
N ILE A 361 10.66 -10.81 -21.62
CA ILE A 361 11.44 -9.63 -21.24
C ILE A 361 12.86 -9.80 -21.81
N ASN A 362 13.27 -8.91 -22.72
CA ASN A 362 14.54 -8.94 -23.43
C ASN A 362 14.85 -10.34 -24.02
N ASP A 363 13.93 -10.83 -24.89
CA ASP A 363 13.89 -12.18 -25.50
C ASP A 363 13.84 -13.39 -24.53
N LYS A 364 13.90 -13.20 -23.21
CA LYS A 364 13.75 -14.30 -22.24
C LYS A 364 12.27 -14.53 -21.93
N VAL A 365 11.86 -15.80 -21.95
CA VAL A 365 10.47 -16.24 -21.78
C VAL A 365 10.20 -16.74 -20.37
N ALA A 366 9.03 -16.41 -19.81
CA ALA A 366 8.42 -17.11 -18.69
C ALA A 366 6.98 -17.51 -19.02
N GLN A 367 6.61 -18.76 -18.74
CA GLN A 367 5.26 -19.27 -18.96
C GLN A 367 4.39 -18.97 -17.73
N LEU A 368 3.28 -18.27 -17.95
CA LEU A 368 2.35 -17.83 -16.92
C LEU A 368 1.10 -18.74 -16.88
N PRO A 369 0.65 -19.19 -15.69
CA PRO A 369 -0.57 -19.99 -15.55
C PRO A 369 -1.83 -19.12 -15.61
N LEU A 370 -2.04 -18.42 -16.72
CA LEU A 370 -3.18 -17.54 -16.99
C LEU A 370 -4.06 -18.13 -18.09
N SER A 371 -5.36 -17.80 -18.10
CA SER A 371 -6.31 -18.30 -19.11
C SER A 371 -7.39 -17.27 -19.43
N LEU A 372 -7.61 -16.99 -20.72
CA LEU A 372 -8.67 -16.08 -21.22
C LEU A 372 -9.71 -16.82 -22.09
N LYS A 373 -9.86 -18.14 -21.88
CA LYS A 373 -10.47 -19.08 -22.84
C LYS A 373 -12.00 -19.21 -22.74
N ASP A 374 -12.65 -18.48 -21.83
CA ASP A 374 -14.11 -18.48 -21.61
C ASP A 374 -14.86 -17.33 -22.34
N ASN A 375 -14.14 -16.37 -22.91
CA ASN A 375 -14.65 -15.09 -23.45
C ASN A 375 -15.20 -14.10 -22.39
N GLY A 376 -14.82 -14.29 -21.12
CA GLY A 376 -15.10 -13.41 -19.99
C GLY A 376 -14.20 -12.18 -19.94
N TRP A 377 -14.46 -11.29 -18.97
CA TRP A 377 -13.57 -10.18 -18.63
C TRP A 377 -12.73 -10.56 -17.41
N HIS A 378 -11.43 -10.76 -17.64
CA HIS A 378 -10.45 -11.05 -16.59
C HIS A 378 -9.58 -9.82 -16.32
N HIS A 379 -9.27 -9.60 -15.05
CA HIS A 379 -8.21 -8.70 -14.63
C HIS A 379 -6.88 -9.46 -14.60
N ILE A 380 -5.90 -9.08 -15.40
CA ILE A 380 -4.56 -9.68 -15.41
C ILE A 380 -3.57 -8.67 -14.85
N CYS A 381 -2.83 -9.03 -13.80
CA CYS A 381 -1.65 -8.28 -13.36
C CYS A 381 -0.39 -9.13 -13.44
N ILE A 382 0.72 -8.49 -13.83
CA ILE A 382 2.04 -9.09 -13.92
C ILE A 382 3.02 -8.12 -13.24
N ALA A 383 3.62 -8.57 -12.14
CA ALA A 383 4.69 -7.86 -11.45
C ALA A 383 6.04 -8.54 -11.76
N TRP A 384 7.10 -7.75 -11.95
CA TRP A 384 8.46 -8.25 -12.20
C TRP A 384 9.54 -7.32 -11.63
N THR A 385 10.75 -7.82 -11.36
CA THR A 385 11.93 -7.01 -11.02
C THR A 385 13.25 -7.58 -11.55
N THR A 386 14.20 -6.69 -11.85
CA THR A 386 15.58 -7.02 -12.24
C THR A 386 16.31 -7.88 -11.22
N ARG A 387 16.00 -7.74 -9.92
CA ARG A 387 16.68 -8.50 -8.87
C ARG A 387 16.22 -9.95 -8.94
N ASP A 388 17.17 -10.84 -9.25
CA ASP A 388 16.97 -12.28 -9.43
C ASP A 388 15.94 -12.66 -10.51
N GLY A 389 15.45 -11.69 -11.31
CA GLY A 389 14.45 -11.92 -12.35
C GLY A 389 13.09 -12.40 -11.82
N LEU A 390 12.73 -12.00 -10.61
CA LEU A 390 11.50 -12.42 -9.94
C LEU A 390 10.27 -11.90 -10.68
N TRP A 391 9.27 -12.76 -10.86
CA TRP A 391 7.96 -12.41 -11.43
C TRP A 391 6.80 -13.03 -10.65
N ALA A 392 5.63 -12.39 -10.71
CA ALA A 392 4.38 -12.87 -10.16
C ALA A 392 3.21 -12.50 -11.08
N ALA A 393 2.37 -13.48 -11.40
CA ALA A 393 1.22 -13.35 -12.30
C ALA A 393 -0.09 -13.59 -11.55
N TYR A 394 -1.03 -12.67 -11.70
CA TYR A 394 -2.31 -12.64 -11.01
C TYR A 394 -3.46 -12.62 -12.02
N GLN A 395 -4.54 -13.34 -11.71
CA GLN A 395 -5.79 -13.33 -12.47
C GLN A 395 -6.95 -13.05 -11.51
N ASP A 396 -7.81 -12.10 -11.89
CA ASP A 396 -9.00 -11.64 -11.14
C ASP A 396 -8.74 -11.24 -9.67
N GLY A 397 -7.50 -10.86 -9.36
CA GLY A 397 -7.04 -10.44 -8.04
C GLY A 397 -6.25 -11.50 -7.27
N GLU A 398 -6.28 -12.76 -7.71
CA GLU A 398 -5.61 -13.89 -7.07
C GLU A 398 -4.28 -14.23 -7.75
N LEU A 399 -3.27 -14.59 -6.96
CA LEU A 399 -1.95 -15.03 -7.46
C LEU A 399 -2.07 -16.43 -8.08
N GLN A 400 -1.84 -16.54 -9.38
CA GLN A 400 -1.89 -17.82 -10.12
C GLN A 400 -0.52 -18.49 -10.20
N GLY A 401 0.57 -17.71 -10.22
CA GLY A 401 1.93 -18.25 -10.25
C GLY A 401 3.01 -17.20 -10.07
N SER A 402 4.22 -17.67 -9.78
CA SER A 402 5.42 -16.85 -9.65
C SER A 402 6.67 -17.66 -10.02
N GLY A 403 7.76 -16.96 -10.27
CA GLY A 403 9.05 -17.56 -10.60
C GLY A 403 10.20 -16.57 -10.55
N GLU A 404 11.36 -17.00 -11.05
CA GLU A 404 12.64 -16.30 -10.99
C GLU A 404 13.42 -16.44 -12.30
N ASN A 405 14.60 -15.82 -12.37
CA ASN A 405 15.56 -15.81 -13.49
C ASN A 405 15.06 -15.21 -14.83
N LEU A 406 13.81 -14.74 -14.91
CA LEU A 406 13.30 -13.98 -16.07
C LEU A 406 14.03 -12.64 -16.15
N ALA A 407 14.85 -12.44 -17.19
CA ALA A 407 15.58 -11.19 -17.44
C ALA A 407 16.36 -10.62 -16.23
N ALA A 408 16.84 -11.50 -15.33
CA ALA A 408 17.62 -11.08 -14.16
C ALA A 408 18.78 -10.14 -14.57
N TRP A 409 18.92 -9.04 -13.83
CA TRP A 409 19.92 -7.98 -13.99
C TRP A 409 19.83 -7.15 -15.30
N HIS A 410 18.72 -7.24 -16.05
CA HIS A 410 18.46 -6.40 -17.23
C HIS A 410 17.40 -5.32 -16.92
N PRO A 411 17.76 -4.04 -16.75
CA PRO A 411 16.78 -2.95 -16.61
C PRO A 411 15.98 -2.74 -17.90
N ILE A 412 14.67 -2.53 -17.79
CA ILE A 412 13.84 -2.22 -18.97
C ILE A 412 14.29 -0.89 -19.56
N LYS A 413 14.68 -0.90 -20.84
CA LYS A 413 15.21 0.28 -21.52
C LYS A 413 14.12 1.36 -21.71
N PRO A 414 14.44 2.65 -21.51
CA PRO A 414 13.49 3.75 -21.66
C PRO A 414 13.18 4.11 -23.12
N HIS A 415 12.20 4.99 -23.33
CA HIS A 415 11.88 5.67 -24.60
C HIS A 415 11.46 4.78 -25.79
N GLY A 416 10.98 3.57 -25.52
CA GLY A 416 10.40 2.68 -26.53
C GLY A 416 8.97 3.03 -26.98
N ILE A 417 8.36 2.11 -27.73
CA ILE A 417 6.97 2.21 -28.21
C ILE A 417 6.14 1.07 -27.61
N LEU A 418 5.13 1.44 -26.83
CA LEU A 418 4.12 0.54 -26.26
C LEU A 418 2.90 0.45 -27.19
N ILE A 419 2.63 -0.75 -27.67
CA ILE A 419 1.53 -1.12 -28.56
C ILE A 419 0.60 -2.10 -27.84
N LEU A 420 -0.70 -1.95 -28.05
CA LEU A 420 -1.75 -2.83 -27.55
C LEU A 420 -2.34 -3.63 -28.73
N GLY A 421 -2.36 -4.95 -28.57
CA GLY A 421 -2.98 -5.89 -29.50
C GLY A 421 -2.13 -6.43 -30.65
N GLN A 422 -0.83 -6.11 -30.70
CA GLN A 422 0.10 -6.58 -31.73
C GLN A 422 1.47 -6.93 -31.12
N GLU A 423 2.15 -7.89 -31.74
CA GLU A 423 3.57 -8.19 -31.57
C GLU A 423 4.41 -7.16 -32.38
N GLN A 424 5.64 -6.82 -31.95
CA GLN A 424 6.52 -5.80 -32.52
C GLN A 424 7.90 -6.32 -32.98
N ASP A 425 7.93 -7.12 -34.04
CA ASP A 425 9.09 -7.50 -34.87
C ASP A 425 10.07 -6.32 -35.21
N THR A 426 9.60 -5.06 -35.15
CA THR A 426 10.43 -3.83 -35.09
C THR A 426 9.78 -2.72 -34.26
N LEU A 427 10.57 -1.69 -33.91
CA LEU A 427 10.15 -0.49 -33.17
C LEU A 427 8.87 0.17 -33.76
N GLY A 428 7.71 -0.14 -33.17
CA GLY A 428 6.40 0.36 -33.60
C GLY A 428 5.85 -0.24 -34.90
N GLY A 429 6.34 -1.39 -35.39
CA GLY A 429 5.90 -1.93 -36.69
C GLY A 429 6.34 -3.36 -37.02
N ARG A 430 6.04 -3.79 -38.26
CA ARG A 430 6.23 -5.15 -38.82
C ARG A 430 5.46 -6.27 -38.12
N PHE A 431 4.29 -5.95 -37.57
CA PHE A 431 3.42 -6.91 -36.88
C PHE A 431 3.04 -8.12 -37.78
N ASP A 432 2.93 -9.31 -37.19
CA ASP A 432 2.28 -10.47 -37.83
C ASP A 432 0.83 -10.63 -37.37
N ALA A 433 -0.06 -10.88 -38.34
CA ALA A 433 -1.45 -11.20 -38.08
C ALA A 433 -1.59 -12.50 -37.26
N THR A 434 -0.70 -13.48 -37.41
CA THR A 434 -0.82 -14.73 -36.62
C THR A 434 -0.68 -14.51 -35.12
N GLN A 435 0.04 -13.46 -34.71
CA GLN A 435 0.29 -13.10 -33.30
C GLN A 435 -0.64 -11.97 -32.78
N ALA A 436 -1.43 -11.33 -33.64
CA ALA A 436 -2.33 -10.24 -33.25
C ALA A 436 -3.42 -10.65 -32.23
N PHE A 437 -3.76 -9.78 -31.28
CA PHE A 437 -4.82 -10.03 -30.31
C PHE A 437 -6.22 -9.91 -30.94
N VAL A 438 -7.15 -10.79 -30.54
CA VAL A 438 -8.56 -10.71 -30.96
C VAL A 438 -9.45 -10.63 -29.73
N GLY A 439 -9.94 -9.43 -29.41
CA GLY A 439 -10.65 -9.18 -28.16
C GLY A 439 -10.85 -7.71 -27.84
N ASP A 440 -11.22 -7.44 -26.59
CA ASP A 440 -11.32 -6.10 -26.01
C ASP A 440 -10.25 -5.93 -24.91
N ILE A 441 -9.69 -4.72 -24.81
CA ILE A 441 -8.65 -4.32 -23.84
C ILE A 441 -9.14 -3.07 -23.11
N ALA A 442 -9.07 -3.04 -21.78
CA ALA A 442 -9.45 -1.88 -20.96
C ALA A 442 -8.51 -1.71 -19.76
N GLN A 443 -8.47 -0.51 -19.18
CA GLN A 443 -7.77 -0.22 -17.92
C GLN A 443 -6.30 -0.72 -17.86
N PHE A 444 -5.56 -0.65 -18.98
CA PHE A 444 -4.11 -0.92 -18.97
C PHE A 444 -3.42 0.17 -18.13
N ASN A 445 -2.75 -0.24 -17.05
CA ASN A 445 -1.98 0.62 -16.17
C ASN A 445 -0.58 0.02 -15.94
N LEU A 446 0.43 0.89 -15.83
CA LEU A 446 1.83 0.51 -15.56
C LEU A 446 2.37 1.29 -14.35
N TRP A 447 3.00 0.55 -13.43
CA TRP A 447 3.77 1.07 -12.30
C TRP A 447 5.25 0.70 -12.41
N ASP A 448 6.13 1.47 -11.77
CA ASP A 448 7.60 1.29 -11.70
C ASP A 448 8.06 0.42 -10.53
N HIS A 449 7.13 -0.29 -9.89
CA HIS A 449 7.36 -1.13 -8.73
C HIS A 449 6.41 -2.34 -8.75
N ALA A 450 6.75 -3.36 -7.97
CA ALA A 450 5.87 -4.49 -7.71
C ALA A 450 4.72 -4.06 -6.78
N LEU A 451 3.47 -4.20 -7.23
CA LEU A 451 2.30 -4.00 -6.38
C LEU A 451 2.15 -5.14 -5.37
N THR A 452 1.60 -4.84 -4.20
CA THR A 452 1.22 -5.87 -3.22
C THR A 452 -0.03 -6.63 -3.67
N PRO A 453 -0.22 -7.90 -3.25
CA PRO A 453 -1.44 -8.66 -3.55
C PRO A 453 -2.73 -7.95 -3.14
N ALA A 454 -2.71 -7.18 -2.04
CA ALA A 454 -3.86 -6.40 -1.57
C ALA A 454 -4.21 -5.24 -2.53
N GLN A 455 -3.22 -4.57 -3.13
CA GLN A 455 -3.45 -3.57 -4.17
C GLN A 455 -4.01 -4.21 -5.45
N VAL A 456 -3.43 -5.33 -5.89
CA VAL A 456 -3.88 -6.09 -7.07
C VAL A 456 -5.34 -6.54 -6.92
N LEU A 457 -5.71 -7.08 -5.75
CA LEU A 457 -7.08 -7.45 -5.42
C LEU A 457 -8.02 -6.23 -5.34
N GLY A 458 -7.55 -5.10 -4.79
CA GLY A 458 -8.31 -3.86 -4.73
C GLY A 458 -8.66 -3.29 -6.12
N ILE A 459 -7.75 -3.42 -7.09
CA ILE A 459 -8.01 -3.05 -8.49
C ILE A 459 -8.99 -4.04 -9.14
N ALA A 460 -8.78 -5.35 -8.94
CA ALA A 460 -9.64 -6.42 -9.49
C ALA A 460 -11.11 -6.30 -9.03
N ASN A 461 -11.31 -5.91 -7.78
CA ASN A 461 -12.63 -5.71 -7.17
C ASN A 461 -13.15 -4.28 -7.31
N CYS A 462 -12.44 -3.40 -8.01
CA CYS A 462 -12.79 -1.98 -8.18
C CYS A 462 -12.96 -1.17 -6.88
N THR A 463 -12.39 -1.64 -5.76
CA THR A 463 -12.43 -0.96 -4.46
C THR A 463 -11.23 -0.03 -4.23
N GLY A 464 -10.14 -0.22 -4.97
CA GLY A 464 -8.95 0.63 -4.94
C GLY A 464 -8.75 1.39 -6.26
N PRO A 465 -8.97 2.73 -6.31
CA PRO A 465 -8.72 3.54 -7.50
C PRO A 465 -7.21 3.80 -7.70
N LEU A 466 -6.46 2.75 -8.02
CA LEU A 466 -5.02 2.86 -8.31
C LEU A 466 -4.82 3.08 -9.81
N LEU A 467 -4.34 4.27 -10.17
CA LEU A 467 -3.83 4.58 -11.51
C LEU A 467 -2.34 4.26 -11.61
N GLY A 468 -1.87 3.84 -12.78
CA GLY A 468 -0.46 3.61 -13.06
C GLY A 468 0.35 4.91 -13.00
N ASN A 469 1.38 4.97 -12.15
CA ASN A 469 2.24 6.15 -12.05
C ASN A 469 3.18 6.31 -13.26
N VAL A 470 3.45 5.23 -13.99
CA VAL A 470 4.19 5.27 -15.26
C VAL A 470 3.22 5.45 -16.44
N VAL A 471 2.18 4.63 -16.53
CA VAL A 471 1.10 4.76 -17.54
C VAL A 471 -0.25 4.65 -16.84
N PRO A 472 -1.02 5.74 -16.70
CA PRO A 472 -2.42 5.68 -16.30
C PRO A 472 -3.34 5.43 -17.51
N TRP A 473 -4.46 4.75 -17.31
CA TRP A 473 -5.46 4.54 -18.38
C TRP A 473 -6.33 5.78 -18.63
N GLU A 474 -5.75 6.77 -19.30
CA GLU A 474 -6.43 8.02 -19.68
C GLU A 474 -6.71 8.08 -21.17
N ASP A 475 -7.89 8.58 -21.58
CA ASP A 475 -8.30 8.62 -23.00
C ASP A 475 -7.23 9.28 -23.88
N LYS A 476 -6.79 10.49 -23.50
CA LYS A 476 -5.77 11.29 -24.22
C LYS A 476 -4.41 10.61 -24.42
N LEU A 477 -4.12 9.52 -23.72
CA LEU A 477 -2.86 8.77 -23.82
C LEU A 477 -2.93 7.58 -24.78
N VAL A 478 -4.11 7.18 -25.26
CA VAL A 478 -4.29 5.95 -26.06
C VAL A 478 -5.00 6.24 -27.39
N GLU A 479 -4.30 5.99 -28.49
CA GLU A 479 -4.81 6.19 -29.86
C GLU A 479 -5.04 4.85 -30.57
N ALA A 480 -6.17 4.70 -31.25
CA ALA A 480 -6.50 3.50 -32.02
C ALA A 480 -6.18 3.69 -33.52
N PHE A 481 -5.64 2.65 -34.16
CA PHE A 481 -5.17 2.66 -35.55
C PHE A 481 -5.77 1.51 -36.36
N GLY A 482 -5.76 1.66 -37.69
CA GLY A 482 -6.14 0.62 -38.66
C GLY A 482 -7.60 0.14 -38.60
N GLY A 483 -8.48 0.84 -37.87
CA GLY A 483 -9.86 0.43 -37.65
C GLY A 483 -10.10 -0.36 -36.35
N ALA A 484 -9.11 -0.47 -35.46
CA ALA A 484 -9.38 -0.74 -34.06
C ALA A 484 -10.29 0.38 -33.51
N THR A 485 -11.29 0.04 -32.70
CA THR A 485 -12.28 1.02 -32.20
C THR A 485 -12.09 1.34 -30.74
N LYS A 486 -12.32 2.60 -30.37
CA LYS A 486 -12.35 3.09 -29.00
C LYS A 486 -13.81 3.32 -28.61
N ALA A 487 -14.23 2.81 -27.45
CA ALA A 487 -15.62 2.92 -27.00
C ALA A 487 -15.68 3.11 -25.49
N THR A 488 -16.64 3.91 -25.00
CA THR A 488 -16.90 4.08 -23.57
C THR A 488 -17.26 2.73 -22.94
N PHE A 489 -16.54 2.37 -21.87
CA PHE A 489 -16.68 1.10 -21.20
C PHE A 489 -16.07 1.17 -19.79
N ASP A 490 -16.84 0.69 -18.83
CA ASP A 490 -16.51 0.72 -17.41
C ASP A 490 -16.72 -0.68 -16.84
N VAL A 491 -15.62 -1.35 -16.48
CA VAL A 491 -15.65 -2.70 -15.90
C VAL A 491 -16.38 -2.71 -14.56
N CYS A 492 -16.16 -1.68 -13.76
CA CYS A 492 -16.60 -1.58 -12.38
C CYS A 492 -18.12 -1.39 -12.30
N LYS A 493 -18.69 -0.51 -13.13
CA LYS A 493 -20.15 -0.41 -13.35
C LYS A 493 -20.77 -1.68 -13.93
N GLY A 494 -19.96 -2.52 -14.62
CA GLY A 494 -20.37 -3.82 -15.11
C GLY A 494 -20.48 -4.88 -14.02
N ARG A 495 -19.44 -5.03 -13.18
CA ARG A 495 -19.45 -5.99 -12.06
C ARG A 495 -20.38 -5.56 -10.91
N ALA A 496 -20.60 -4.28 -10.67
CA ALA A 496 -21.54 -3.77 -9.65
C ALA A 496 -23.04 -3.97 -9.96
N LYS A 497 -23.38 -4.83 -10.92
CA LYS A 497 -24.77 -5.17 -11.33
C LYS A 497 -25.03 -6.69 -11.44
N ALA A 498 -24.08 -7.51 -10.97
CA ALA A 498 -24.16 -8.97 -10.92
C ALA A 498 -24.10 -9.44 -9.45
#